data_AF-M1DBL4-F1
#
_entry.id   AF-M1DBL4-F1
#
_cell.length_a   1.000
_cell.length_b   1.000
_cell.length_c   1.000
_cell.angle_alpha   90.00
_cell.angle_beta   90.00
_cell.angle_gamma   90.00
#
_symmetry.space_group_name_H-M   'P 1'
#
loop_
_entity.id
_entity.type
_entity.pdbx_description
1 polymer ?
#
loop_
_entity_poly.entity_id
_entity_poly.type
_entity_poly.pdbx_seq_one_letter_code
_entity_poly.pdbx_strand_id
1 'polypeptide(L)'
;MADAHGALVLVDNNIMSPVLSHPLEVGGDIVVHLPTKFISGYSDLMAGVFSVRGESLAKEVHFLQNVEGAGLASFNCWLCLRGIKTMALPVEKQQENAQKIAEYLSSHPRVKKVNYAGLHDHPGRSLHFSQVFGQVIFLGI
;
A
#
# COMPACT_ATOMS: atom_id res chain seq x y z
N MET A 1 17.53 -6.75 -11.01
CA MET A 1 17.82 -8.16 -10.66
C MET A 1 16.79 -9.08 -11.28
N ALA A 2 15.49 -8.89 -11.05
CA ALA A 2 14.44 -9.71 -11.66
C ALA A 2 14.45 -9.68 -13.20
N ASP A 3 14.60 -8.49 -13.80
CA ASP A 3 14.67 -8.32 -15.26
C ASP A 3 15.78 -9.15 -15.92
N ALA A 4 16.94 -9.24 -15.25
CA ALA A 4 18.09 -10.02 -15.74
C ALA A 4 17.80 -11.53 -15.81
N HIS A 5 16.73 -11.99 -15.15
CA HIS A 5 16.28 -13.37 -15.13
C HIS A 5 14.89 -13.56 -15.76
N GLY A 6 14.31 -12.52 -16.37
CA GLY A 6 12.96 -12.58 -16.95
C GLY A 6 11.85 -12.88 -15.93
N ALA A 7 12.06 -12.53 -14.66
CA ALA A 7 11.08 -12.76 -13.59
C ALA A 7 10.22 -11.51 -13.36
N LEU A 8 8.93 -11.72 -13.07
CA LEU A 8 8.00 -10.63 -12.71
C LEU A 8 8.19 -10.19 -11.27
N VAL A 9 8.10 -8.88 -11.02
CA VAL A 9 8.12 -8.28 -9.69
C VAL A 9 6.71 -7.86 -9.28
N LEU A 10 6.20 -8.50 -8.24
CA LEU A 10 4.95 -8.13 -7.59
C LEU A 10 5.24 -7.33 -6.31
N VAL A 11 4.62 -6.16 -6.18
CA VAL A 11 4.70 -5.31 -4.99
C VAL A 11 3.33 -5.25 -4.32
N ASP A 12 3.24 -5.75 -3.09
CA ASP A 12 2.11 -5.48 -2.21
C ASP A 12 2.24 -4.04 -1.69
N ASN A 13 1.33 -3.16 -2.12
CA ASN A 13 1.35 -1.75 -1.80
C ASN A 13 0.21 -1.36 -0.85
N ASN A 14 -0.18 -2.29 0.02
CA ASN A 14 -1.28 -2.10 0.97
C ASN A 14 -0.98 -1.04 2.01
N ILE A 15 0.21 -1.05 2.61
CA ILE A 15 0.54 -0.18 3.74
C ILE A 15 0.72 1.28 3.30
N MET A 16 1.35 1.48 2.14
CA MET A 16 1.63 2.82 1.63
C MET A 16 0.43 3.40 0.88
N SER A 17 -0.44 2.55 0.34
CA SER A 17 -1.52 2.94 -0.58
C SER A 17 -0.99 3.62 -1.86
N PRO A 18 -1.85 3.83 -2.88
CA PRO A 18 -1.46 4.61 -4.05
C PRO A 18 -1.12 6.07 -3.72
N VAL A 19 -1.49 6.59 -2.55
CA VAL A 19 -1.20 7.99 -2.17
C VAL A 19 0.29 8.20 -1.91
N LEU A 20 0.97 7.21 -1.32
CA LEU A 20 2.35 7.39 -0.83
C LEU A 20 3.40 6.67 -1.66
N SER A 21 3.01 5.72 -2.51
CA SER A 21 3.95 4.91 -3.28
C SER A 21 3.35 4.50 -4.61
N HIS A 22 4.15 4.61 -5.68
CA HIS A 22 3.81 4.17 -7.03
C HIS A 22 4.81 3.10 -7.52
N PRO A 23 4.71 1.84 -7.10
CA PRO A 23 5.72 0.85 -7.43
C PRO A 23 5.87 0.56 -8.93
N LEU A 24 4.81 0.78 -9.73
CA LEU A 24 4.88 0.70 -11.20
C LEU A 24 5.78 1.78 -11.82
N GLU A 25 6.11 2.86 -11.12
CA GLU A 25 7.02 3.89 -11.63
C GLU A 25 8.49 3.54 -11.35
N VAL A 26 8.75 2.70 -10.34
CA VAL A 26 10.10 2.34 -9.87
C VAL A 26 10.52 0.91 -10.22
N GLY A 27 9.83 0.28 -11.17
CA GLY A 27 10.22 -1.03 -11.73
C GLY A 27 9.39 -2.24 -11.29
N GLY A 28 8.28 -2.07 -10.55
CA GLY A 28 7.34 -3.16 -10.29
C GLY A 28 6.51 -3.52 -11.53
N ASP A 29 6.18 -4.79 -11.74
CA ASP A 29 5.35 -5.26 -12.85
C ASP A 29 3.89 -5.41 -12.47
N ILE A 30 3.64 -5.83 -11.23
CA ILE A 30 2.31 -6.02 -10.66
C ILE A 30 2.28 -5.31 -9.31
N VAL A 31 1.25 -4.52 -9.07
CA VAL A 31 0.97 -3.90 -7.78
C VAL A 31 -0.35 -4.43 -7.25
N VAL A 32 -0.30 -4.95 -6.04
CA VAL A 32 -1.48 -5.46 -5.34
C VAL A 32 -1.92 -4.46 -4.29
N HIS A 33 -3.21 -4.18 -4.29
CA HIS A 33 -3.89 -3.44 -3.25
C HIS A 33 -5.07 -4.24 -2.71
N LEU A 34 -5.35 -4.06 -1.43
CA LEU A 34 -6.50 -4.57 -0.71
C LEU A 34 -7.35 -3.35 -0.34
N PRO A 35 -8.37 -3.00 -1.15
CA PRO A 35 -9.21 -1.86 -0.82
C PRO A 35 -9.92 -1.94 0.53
N THR A 36 -10.01 -3.13 1.12
CA THR A 36 -10.37 -3.35 2.54
C THR A 36 -9.62 -2.45 3.53
N LYS A 37 -8.43 -1.98 3.15
CA LYS A 37 -7.55 -1.11 3.95
C LYS A 37 -7.81 0.36 3.60
N PHE A 38 -6.80 1.06 3.10
CA PHE A 38 -6.81 2.52 2.93
C PHE A 38 -7.65 3.01 1.76
N ILE A 39 -7.85 2.21 0.71
CA ILE A 39 -8.62 2.65 -0.47
C ILE A 39 -10.11 2.81 -0.14
N SER A 40 -10.73 1.87 0.57
CA SER A 40 -12.05 2.12 1.16
C SER A 40 -11.89 3.11 2.30
N GLY A 41 -11.06 2.79 3.29
CA GLY A 41 -10.87 3.62 4.49
C GLY A 41 -12.00 3.51 5.52
N TYR A 42 -13.09 2.78 5.22
CA TYR A 42 -14.29 2.69 6.08
C TYR A 42 -14.52 1.30 6.71
N SER A 43 -13.62 0.33 6.47
CA SER A 43 -13.72 -1.04 7.02
C SER A 43 -15.04 -1.76 6.68
N ASP A 44 -15.66 -1.43 5.55
CA ASP A 44 -17.00 -1.88 5.18
C ASP A 44 -17.04 -2.76 3.91
N LEU A 45 -15.88 -3.09 3.35
CA LEU A 45 -15.77 -3.91 2.15
C LEU A 45 -14.53 -4.80 2.20
N MET A 46 -14.60 -5.96 1.53
CA MET A 46 -13.43 -6.81 1.26
C MET A 46 -13.20 -6.91 -0.24
N ALA A 47 -12.01 -6.52 -0.70
CA ALA A 47 -11.66 -6.53 -2.12
C ALA A 47 -10.15 -6.68 -2.33
N GLY A 48 -9.78 -7.07 -3.56
CA GLY A 48 -8.43 -7.01 -4.09
C GLY A 48 -8.41 -6.27 -5.43
N VAL A 49 -7.35 -5.51 -5.68
CA VAL A 49 -7.12 -4.77 -6.93
C VAL A 49 -5.70 -5.03 -7.39
N PHE A 50 -5.55 -5.34 -8.67
CA PHE A 50 -4.27 -5.49 -9.34
C PHE A 50 -4.09 -4.33 -10.32
N SER A 51 -2.94 -3.67 -10.26
CA SER A 51 -2.47 -2.74 -11.28
C SER A 51 -1.23 -3.33 -11.92
N VAL A 52 -1.15 -3.38 -13.24
CA VAL A 52 -0.07 -4.09 -13.95
C VAL A 52 0.59 -3.22 -15.00
N ARG A 53 1.85 -3.52 -15.29
CA ARG A 53 2.64 -2.87 -16.33
C ARG A 53 2.34 -3.47 -17.70
N GLY A 54 1.75 -2.65 -18.58
CA GLY A 54 1.59 -2.98 -20.00
C GLY A 54 0.38 -3.87 -20.32
N GLU A 55 0.00 -3.87 -21.59
CA GLU A 55 -1.25 -4.46 -22.06
C GLU A 55 -1.21 -6.00 -22.10
N SER A 56 -0.06 -6.60 -22.40
CA SER A 56 0.07 -8.08 -22.47
C SER A 56 -0.25 -8.71 -21.11
N LEU A 57 0.43 -8.23 -20.06
CA LEU A 57 0.21 -8.72 -18.70
C LEU A 57 -1.21 -8.43 -18.21
N ALA A 58 -1.79 -7.28 -18.59
CA ALA A 58 -3.18 -6.96 -18.29
C ALA A 58 -4.17 -7.97 -18.91
N LYS A 59 -3.94 -8.40 -20.16
CA LYS A 59 -4.76 -9.42 -20.81
C LYS A 59 -4.66 -10.77 -20.12
N GLU A 60 -3.45 -11.18 -19.72
CA GLU A 60 -3.24 -12.44 -18.99
C GLU A 60 -3.95 -12.43 -17.63
N VAL A 61 -3.79 -11.37 -16.85
CA VAL A 61 -4.47 -11.22 -15.55
C VAL A 61 -5.99 -11.16 -15.71
N HIS A 62 -6.49 -10.43 -16.71
CA HIS A 62 -7.93 -10.37 -17.00
C HIS A 62 -8.49 -11.73 -17.43
N PHE A 63 -7.74 -12.48 -18.25
CA PHE A 63 -8.13 -13.84 -18.64
C PHE A 63 -8.29 -14.72 -17.40
N LEU A 64 -7.31 -14.71 -16.49
CA LEU A 64 -7.37 -15.44 -15.22
C LEU A 64 -8.56 -15.00 -14.35
N GLN A 65 -8.78 -13.69 -14.20
CA GLN A 65 -9.93 -13.16 -13.44
C GLN A 65 -11.26 -13.68 -14.01
N ASN A 66 -11.39 -13.71 -15.34
CA ASN A 66 -12.61 -14.12 -16.01
C ASN A 66 -12.86 -15.63 -15.89
N VAL A 67 -11.83 -16.48 -16.08
CA VAL A 67 -12.01 -17.94 -16.00
C VAL A 67 -12.25 -18.41 -14.57
N GLU A 68 -11.60 -17.80 -13.58
CA GLU A 68 -11.80 -18.13 -12.16
C GLU A 68 -13.09 -17.50 -11.59
N GLY A 69 -13.70 -16.55 -12.31
CA GLY A 69 -14.87 -15.82 -11.83
C GLY A 69 -14.58 -14.93 -10.61
N ALA A 70 -13.32 -14.55 -10.39
CA ALA A 70 -12.88 -13.75 -9.24
C ALA A 70 -13.15 -12.24 -9.41
N GLY A 71 -14.21 -11.89 -10.15
CA GLY A 71 -14.65 -10.51 -10.34
C GLY A 71 -15.24 -9.91 -9.06
N LEU A 72 -14.99 -8.63 -8.82
CA LEU A 72 -15.55 -7.92 -7.68
C LEU A 72 -17.03 -7.55 -7.94
N ALA A 73 -17.90 -7.76 -6.96
CA ALA A 73 -19.31 -7.38 -7.05
C ALA A 73 -19.47 -5.87 -7.32
N SER A 74 -20.43 -5.50 -8.15
CA SER A 74 -20.65 -4.10 -8.59
C SER A 74 -20.81 -3.12 -7.44
N PHE A 75 -21.51 -3.50 -6.38
CA PHE A 75 -21.66 -2.68 -5.18
C PHE A 75 -20.32 -2.46 -4.45
N ASN A 76 -19.48 -3.49 -4.36
CA ASN A 76 -18.14 -3.36 -3.78
C ASN A 76 -17.24 -2.46 -4.65
N CYS A 77 -17.35 -2.54 -5.98
CA CYS A 77 -16.67 -1.61 -6.88
C CYS A 77 -17.09 -0.15 -6.61
N TRP A 78 -18.38 0.10 -6.40
CA TRP A 78 -18.88 1.42 -6.03
C TRP A 78 -18.33 1.90 -4.68
N LEU A 79 -18.27 1.04 -3.67
CA LEU A 79 -17.67 1.38 -2.37
C LEU A 79 -16.18 1.75 -2.49
N CYS A 80 -15.43 1.02 -3.33
CA CYS A 80 -14.04 1.39 -3.65
C CYS A 80 -13.96 2.78 -4.29
N LEU A 81 -14.80 3.07 -5.30
CA LEU A 81 -14.86 4.38 -5.96
C LEU A 81 -15.23 5.52 -4.99
N ARG A 82 -16.09 5.25 -4.01
CA ARG A 82 -16.43 6.20 -2.95
C ARG A 82 -15.20 6.53 -2.09
N GLY A 83 -14.45 5.51 -1.67
CA GLY A 83 -13.25 5.69 -0.83
C GLY A 83 -12.07 6.37 -1.54
N ILE A 84 -11.83 6.06 -2.82
CA ILE A 84 -10.74 6.67 -3.61
C ILE A 84 -10.83 8.20 -3.61
N LYS A 85 -12.04 8.77 -3.64
CA LYS A 85 -12.26 10.23 -3.68
C LYS A 85 -11.74 10.96 -2.45
N THR A 86 -11.73 10.29 -1.30
CA THR A 86 -11.34 10.91 -0.02
C THR A 86 -10.03 10.37 0.52
N MET A 87 -9.51 9.25 0.00
CA MET A 87 -8.38 8.48 0.52
C MET A 87 -7.14 9.31 0.93
N ALA A 88 -6.79 10.38 0.20
CA ALA A 88 -5.62 11.20 0.51
C ALA A 88 -5.71 11.86 1.91
N LEU A 89 -6.89 12.37 2.28
CA LEU A 89 -7.11 13.09 3.54
C LEU A 89 -6.91 12.22 4.80
N PRO A 90 -7.55 11.03 4.94
CA PRO A 90 -7.30 10.18 6.09
C PRO A 90 -5.89 9.60 6.07
N VAL A 91 -5.29 9.32 4.90
CA VAL A 91 -3.90 8.83 4.82
C VAL A 91 -2.93 9.86 5.40
N GLU A 92 -3.01 11.12 4.97
CA GLU A 92 -2.20 12.21 5.52
C GLU A 92 -2.39 12.33 7.04
N LYS A 93 -3.65 12.32 7.49
CA LYS A 93 -3.93 12.43 8.92
C LYS A 93 -3.41 11.24 9.72
N GLN A 94 -3.49 10.04 9.16
CA GLN A 94 -2.96 8.83 9.78
C GLN A 94 -1.44 8.85 9.88
N GLN A 95 -0.74 9.41 8.89
CA GLN A 95 0.71 9.62 8.97
C GLN A 95 1.10 10.55 10.12
N GLU A 96 0.42 11.70 10.24
CA GLU A 96 0.65 12.63 11.35
C GLU A 96 0.42 11.98 12.72
N ASN A 97 -0.68 11.24 12.84
CA ASN A 97 -1.04 10.57 14.09
C ASN A 97 -0.03 9.45 14.42
N ALA A 98 0.37 8.67 13.42
CA ALA A 98 1.35 7.60 13.58
C ALA A 98 2.72 8.14 14.00
N GLN A 99 3.17 9.29 13.47
CA GLN A 99 4.39 9.97 13.93
C GLN A 99 4.35 10.26 15.42
N LYS A 100 3.28 10.93 15.88
CA LYS A 100 3.13 11.34 17.29
C LYS A 100 3.10 10.12 18.21
N ILE A 101 2.41 9.06 17.79
CA ILE A 101 2.38 7.80 18.53
C ILE A 101 3.77 7.14 18.56
N ALA A 102 4.50 7.13 17.43
CA ALA A 102 5.84 6.57 17.35
C ALA A 102 6.81 7.28 18.30
N GLU A 103 6.80 8.61 18.30
CA GLU A 103 7.63 9.45 19.17
C GLU A 103 7.28 9.22 20.64
N TYR A 104 6.00 9.21 20.98
CA TYR A 104 5.54 8.94 22.34
C TYR A 104 6.00 7.56 22.82
N LEU A 105 5.76 6.51 22.04
CA LEU A 105 6.13 5.14 22.39
C LEU A 105 7.65 4.97 22.47
N SER A 106 8.42 5.69 21.65
CA SER A 106 9.89 5.65 21.69
C SER A 106 10.45 6.21 23.00
N SER A 107 9.74 7.13 23.65
CA SER A 107 10.11 7.68 24.96
C SER A 107 9.57 6.86 26.15
N HIS A 108 8.70 5.89 25.91
CA HIS A 108 7.95 5.22 26.96
C HIS A 108 8.78 4.08 27.61
N PRO A 109 8.96 4.05 28.95
CA PRO A 109 9.90 3.15 29.62
C PRO A 109 9.55 1.65 29.52
N ARG A 110 8.30 1.32 29.15
CA ARG A 110 7.85 -0.06 28.94
C ARG A 110 8.03 -0.55 27.49
N VAL A 111 8.36 0.32 26.56
CA VAL A 111 8.53 -0.01 25.15
C VAL A 111 10.01 -0.27 24.88
N LYS A 112 10.32 -1.45 24.35
CA LYS A 112 11.72 -1.82 24.06
C LYS A 112 12.19 -1.29 22.70
N LYS A 113 11.29 -1.24 21.72
CA LYS A 113 11.59 -0.83 20.36
C LYS A 113 10.32 -0.34 19.68
N VAL A 114 10.46 0.68 18.83
CA VAL A 114 9.40 1.11 17.93
C VAL A 114 9.90 0.92 16.50
N ASN A 115 9.18 0.13 15.70
CA ASN A 115 9.49 -0.06 14.28
C ASN A 115 8.60 0.89 13.47
N TYR A 116 9.16 2.07 13.17
CA TYR A 116 8.47 3.10 12.41
C TYR A 116 9.45 3.83 11.50
N ALA A 117 9.22 3.78 10.18
CA ALA A 117 10.14 4.34 9.19
C ALA A 117 10.28 5.88 9.27
N GLY A 118 9.33 6.57 9.90
CA GLY A 118 9.41 8.02 10.13
C GLY A 118 10.38 8.43 11.23
N LEU A 119 10.74 7.53 12.16
CA LEU A 119 11.68 7.85 13.24
C LEU A 119 13.09 8.07 12.70
N HIS A 120 13.78 9.11 13.18
CA HIS A 120 15.12 9.50 12.74
C HIS A 120 16.14 8.36 12.80
N ASP A 121 16.07 7.53 13.85
CA ASP A 121 17.02 6.43 14.08
C ASP A 121 16.63 5.12 13.38
N HIS A 122 15.56 5.12 12.57
CA HIS A 122 15.14 3.91 11.87
C HIS A 122 16.15 3.55 10.76
N PRO A 123 16.75 2.34 10.79
CA PRO A 123 17.86 1.99 9.88
C PRO A 123 17.46 2.02 8.40
N GLY A 124 16.18 1.76 8.10
CA GLY A 124 15.64 1.81 6.73
C GLY A 124 15.10 3.18 6.31
N ARG A 125 15.25 4.24 7.11
CA ARG A 125 14.61 5.54 6.84
C ARG A 125 15.04 6.15 5.51
N SER A 126 16.34 6.17 5.21
CA SER A 126 16.87 6.75 3.96
C SER A 126 16.33 6.03 2.73
N LEU A 127 16.35 4.70 2.75
CA LEU A 127 15.80 3.85 1.68
C LEU A 127 14.28 3.98 1.57
N HIS A 128 13.58 4.13 2.69
CA HIS A 128 12.13 4.35 2.70
C HIS A 128 11.80 5.61 1.90
N PHE A 129 12.35 6.76 2.29
CA PHE A 129 12.06 8.04 1.63
C PHE A 129 12.67 8.19 0.23
N SER A 130 13.53 7.27 -0.23
CA SER A 130 14.01 7.28 -1.62
C SER A 130 13.00 6.72 -2.63
N GLN A 131 11.94 6.03 -2.18
CA GLN A 131 11.00 5.32 -3.06
C GLN A 131 9.52 5.67 -2.82
N VAL A 132 9.22 6.48 -1.80
CA VAL A 132 7.85 6.84 -1.40
C VAL A 132 7.77 8.31 -1.00
N PHE A 133 6.56 8.86 -1.03
CA PHE A 133 6.28 10.28 -0.77
C PHE A 133 5.92 10.59 0.69
N GLY A 134 5.97 9.60 1.58
CA GLY A 134 5.68 9.83 3.00
C GLY A 134 5.95 8.62 3.88
N GLN A 135 5.77 8.80 5.19
CA GLN A 135 6.01 7.78 6.20
C GLN A 135 4.95 6.67 6.23
N VAL A 136 5.36 5.52 6.79
CA VAL A 136 4.50 4.34 7.00
C VAL A 136 3.33 4.68 7.93
N ILE A 137 2.17 4.05 7.71
CA ILE A 137 0.96 4.21 8.55
C ILE A 137 0.86 3.10 9.63
N PHE A 138 1.77 2.15 9.61
CA PHE A 138 1.83 1.00 10.52
C PHE A 138 2.93 1.15 11.60
N LEU A 139 2.60 0.76 12.82
CA LEU A 139 3.50 0.72 13.97
C LEU A 139 3.70 -0.73 14.41
N GLY A 140 4.93 -1.23 14.33
CA GLY A 140 5.31 -2.49 14.97
C GLY A 140 5.92 -2.21 16.35
N ILE A 141 5.20 -2.53 17.42
CA ILE A 141 5.68 -2.48 18.82
C ILE A 141 6.29 -3.80 19.27
#